data_AF-A0A833DRR1-F1
#
_entry.id   AF-A0A833DRR1-F1
#
_cell.length_a   1.000
_cell.length_b   1.000
_cell.length_c   1.000
_cell.angle_alpha   90.00
_cell.angle_beta   90.00
_cell.angle_gamma   90.00
#
_symmetry.space_group_name_H-M   'P 1'
#
loop_
_entity.id
_entity.type
_entity.pdbx_description
1 polymer ?
#
loop_
_entity_poly.entity_id
_entity_poly.type
_entity_poly.pdbx_seq_one_letter_code
_entity_poly.pdbx_strand_id
1 'polypeptide(L)'
;MIDKCPICRGSGKKIVGYKPCNECNGTGFIEEFNTKSHFKRASKGSKYDLDMAEVPCPTCGGTGKIPVYGICDSCGGSGKIVKCDKCNKYIGKYPQSKDKSLCPKCEKEEEERRKNLKRVYVLDNLCNMGDLEEGKFYKGTVSRTEKYGVFISLNEQTRGLLRPREMVGKRLNDFKIGDEVIVQVSEIKPERREVDFRYIPITNYSIEKLEKSVPLTSIRDIVDKGILEMRDEIVHIRGEIIQITQTPGPTIFTLTDGTETAWVAAFEIAGLRAHPEIIVGDIVDVVGSVSIRDGKLQIERIKLKKLEGEEAEKVKENIEKELDKKSEPYSDIKFLVDSPILEKLRPKMAHVAKKIRRAILDGKPIIIRHHADTDGYCAGLALERAILPILCEFSIDADAQWHYFRRSPSKAPFYELEDITKDLVYSLEDKLRFGQKMPL
;
A
#
# COMPACT_ATOMS: atom_id res chain seq x y z
N MET A 1 -3.85 -25.77 23.23
CA MET A 1 -5.18 -25.88 23.88
C MET A 1 -5.01 -26.28 25.35
N ILE A 2 -5.75 -25.70 26.30
CA ILE A 2 -5.63 -26.03 27.74
C ILE A 2 -6.82 -26.89 28.17
N ASP A 3 -6.56 -28.07 28.72
CA ASP A 3 -7.61 -28.98 29.19
C ASP A 3 -7.47 -29.30 30.68
N LYS A 4 -8.58 -29.70 31.31
CA LYS A 4 -8.58 -30.18 32.70
C LYS A 4 -7.81 -31.50 32.77
N CYS A 5 -6.99 -31.64 33.80
CA CYS A 5 -6.25 -32.88 34.03
C CYS A 5 -7.25 -34.05 34.19
N PRO A 6 -7.10 -35.16 33.44
CA PRO A 6 -8.04 -36.28 33.49
C PRO A 6 -8.05 -37.00 34.85
N ILE A 7 -6.94 -36.91 35.60
CA ILE A 7 -6.76 -37.61 36.89
C ILE A 7 -7.36 -36.82 38.06
N CYS A 8 -7.20 -35.49 38.08
CA CYS A 8 -7.76 -34.66 39.15
C CYS A 8 -9.04 -33.91 38.72
N ARG A 9 -9.51 -34.10 37.48
CA ARG A 9 -10.68 -33.41 36.89
C ARG A 9 -10.67 -31.88 37.10
N GLY A 10 -9.47 -31.29 37.20
CA GLY A 10 -9.26 -29.87 37.43
C GLY A 10 -9.07 -29.45 38.89
N SER A 11 -9.17 -30.36 39.88
CA SER A 11 -9.02 -30.02 41.30
C SER A 11 -7.57 -29.80 41.76
N GLY A 12 -6.59 -30.25 40.97
CA GLY A 12 -5.16 -30.18 41.31
C GLY A 12 -4.72 -31.14 42.44
N LYS A 13 -5.66 -31.83 43.08
CA LYS A 13 -5.45 -32.59 44.32
C LYS A 13 -5.89 -34.05 44.17
N LYS A 14 -5.10 -34.98 44.69
CA LYS A 14 -5.41 -36.41 44.77
C LYS A 14 -5.51 -36.82 46.24
N ILE A 15 -6.44 -37.70 46.60
CA ILE A 15 -6.55 -38.21 47.97
C ILE A 15 -5.37 -39.15 48.22
N VAL A 16 -4.52 -38.84 49.20
CA VAL A 16 -3.31 -39.62 49.54
C VAL A 16 -3.54 -40.48 50.79
N GLY A 17 -4.55 -40.16 51.59
CA GLY A 17 -4.95 -40.96 52.74
C GLY A 17 -6.14 -40.36 53.47
N TYR A 18 -6.53 -40.96 54.59
CA TYR A 18 -7.59 -40.47 55.46
C TYR A 18 -7.05 -40.34 56.88
N LYS A 19 -7.27 -39.18 57.52
CA LYS A 19 -6.97 -38.98 58.95
C LYS A 19 -8.25 -39.15 59.77
N PRO A 20 -8.18 -39.69 60.99
CA PRO A 20 -9.33 -39.70 61.89
C PRO A 20 -9.80 -38.26 62.16
N CYS A 21 -11.11 -38.06 62.19
CA CYS A 21 -11.69 -36.76 62.48
C CYS A 21 -11.39 -36.36 63.93
N ASN A 22 -10.85 -35.16 64.13
CA ASN A 22 -10.44 -34.67 65.45
C ASN A 22 -11.64 -34.41 66.39
N GLU A 23 -12.84 -34.14 65.86
CA GLU A 23 -14.03 -33.83 66.69
C GLU A 23 -14.70 -35.10 67.23
N CYS A 24 -14.64 -36.21 66.50
CA CYS A 24 -15.21 -37.47 66.93
C CYS A 24 -14.15 -38.54 67.23
N ASN A 25 -12.85 -38.20 67.24
CA ASN A 25 -11.73 -39.14 67.38
C ASN A 25 -11.87 -40.43 66.55
N GLY A 26 -12.46 -40.34 65.36
CA GLY A 26 -12.67 -41.49 64.48
C GLY A 26 -13.96 -42.30 64.66
N THR A 27 -14.83 -41.98 65.63
CA THR A 27 -16.09 -42.72 65.87
C THR A 27 -17.22 -42.34 64.92
N GLY A 28 -17.17 -41.14 64.33
CA GLY A 28 -18.15 -40.64 63.36
C GLY A 28 -19.35 -39.92 63.98
N PHE A 29 -19.57 -40.02 65.29
CA PHE A 29 -20.74 -39.48 65.99
C PHE A 29 -20.31 -38.66 67.21
N ILE A 30 -21.10 -37.65 67.57
CA ILE A 30 -20.87 -36.80 68.75
C ILE A 30 -21.98 -37.08 69.77
N GLU A 31 -21.59 -37.50 70.96
CA GLU A 31 -22.47 -37.67 72.10
C GLU A 31 -22.63 -36.33 72.84
N GLU A 32 -23.37 -35.36 72.29
CA GLU A 32 -24.02 -34.35 73.13
C GLU A 32 -25.04 -33.48 72.37
N PHE A 33 -26.26 -33.50 72.91
CA PHE A 33 -27.50 -32.98 72.34
C PHE A 33 -27.80 -31.60 72.96
N ASN A 34 -27.70 -30.49 72.22
CA ASN A 34 -28.02 -29.15 72.75
C ASN A 34 -29.33 -28.59 72.13
N THR A 35 -30.41 -28.71 72.88
CA THR A 35 -31.83 -28.57 72.49
C THR A 35 -32.37 -27.13 72.52
N LYS A 36 -31.65 -26.14 71.96
CA LYS A 36 -32.12 -24.74 71.98
C LYS A 36 -32.28 -24.01 70.64
N SER A 37 -31.92 -24.60 69.49
CA SER A 37 -31.99 -23.89 68.19
C SER A 37 -33.04 -24.35 67.19
N HIS A 38 -33.73 -25.49 67.38
CA HIS A 38 -34.53 -26.09 66.30
C HIS A 38 -36.05 -26.14 66.49
N PHE A 39 -36.62 -25.76 67.64
CA PHE A 39 -38.07 -25.67 67.80
C PHE A 39 -38.62 -24.26 67.53
N LYS A 40 -38.68 -23.88 66.25
CA LYS A 40 -39.53 -22.78 65.74
C LYS A 40 -40.39 -23.27 64.57
N ARG A 41 -41.35 -24.15 64.90
CA ARG A 41 -42.66 -24.38 64.25
C ARG A 41 -43.16 -25.75 64.71
N ALA A 42 -44.01 -25.74 65.73
CA ALA A 42 -44.70 -26.92 66.22
C ALA A 42 -45.77 -27.38 65.23
N SER A 43 -46.10 -28.67 65.23
CA SER A 43 -47.49 -29.13 65.13
C SER A 43 -47.65 -30.51 65.75
N LYS A 44 -48.71 -30.62 66.54
CA LYS A 44 -49.08 -31.71 67.45
C LYS A 44 -49.37 -33.00 66.67
N GLY A 45 -48.75 -34.10 67.10
CA GLY A 45 -49.25 -35.44 66.79
C GLY A 45 -48.19 -36.44 66.34
N SER A 46 -47.33 -36.88 67.25
CA SER A 46 -46.72 -38.22 67.18
C SER A 46 -46.16 -38.60 68.54
N LYS A 47 -46.54 -39.79 69.01
CA LYS A 47 -46.01 -40.45 70.21
C LYS A 47 -44.51 -40.70 69.97
N TYR A 48 -43.70 -40.32 70.95
CA TYR A 48 -42.26 -40.52 70.98
C TYR A 48 -41.93 -41.97 71.32
N ASP A 49 -41.12 -42.63 70.49
CA ASP A 49 -40.26 -43.74 70.91
C ASP A 49 -38.83 -43.20 70.99
N LEU A 50 -38.28 -43.28 72.20
CA LEU A 50 -37.02 -42.71 72.64
C LEU A 50 -35.91 -43.75 72.43
N ASP A 51 -35.40 -43.85 71.20
CA ASP A 51 -34.13 -44.51 70.92
C ASP A 51 -33.05 -43.44 70.73
N MET A 52 -31.94 -43.58 71.45
CA MET A 52 -30.81 -42.64 71.44
C MET A 52 -30.28 -42.45 70.02
N ALA A 53 -30.66 -41.33 69.38
CA ALA A 53 -30.18 -40.97 68.06
C ALA A 53 -28.75 -40.43 68.15
N GLU A 54 -27.76 -41.27 67.79
CA GLU A 54 -26.38 -40.86 67.59
C GLU A 54 -26.33 -39.75 66.51
N VAL A 55 -25.88 -38.55 66.89
CA VAL A 55 -25.81 -37.43 65.95
C VAL A 55 -24.53 -37.58 65.11
N PRO A 56 -24.63 -37.76 63.78
CA PRO A 56 -23.45 -37.85 62.93
C PRO A 56 -22.65 -36.56 63.01
N CYS A 57 -21.35 -36.70 63.22
CA CYS A 57 -20.44 -35.58 63.39
C CYS A 57 -20.53 -34.65 62.16
N PRO A 58 -20.79 -33.33 62.32
CA PRO A 58 -21.03 -32.42 61.19
C PRO A 58 -19.80 -32.21 60.31
N THR A 59 -18.58 -32.42 60.84
CA THR A 59 -17.34 -32.26 60.07
C THR A 59 -16.95 -33.50 59.26
N CYS A 60 -17.35 -34.72 59.66
CA CYS A 60 -17.08 -35.95 58.89
C CYS A 60 -18.33 -36.67 58.34
N GLY A 61 -19.52 -36.13 58.62
CA GLY A 61 -20.79 -36.66 58.15
C GLY A 61 -21.06 -38.11 58.55
N GLY A 62 -20.56 -38.57 59.70
CA GLY A 62 -20.74 -39.95 60.17
C GLY A 62 -19.61 -40.93 59.79
N THR A 63 -18.63 -40.53 58.99
CA THR A 63 -17.62 -41.47 58.45
C THR A 63 -16.35 -41.63 59.30
N GLY A 64 -16.16 -40.76 60.30
CA GLY A 64 -15.01 -40.79 61.22
C GLY A 64 -13.65 -40.46 60.58
N LYS A 65 -13.58 -40.25 59.26
CA LYS A 65 -12.33 -40.13 58.49
C LYS A 65 -12.38 -38.96 57.52
N ILE A 66 -11.41 -38.04 57.63
CA ILE A 66 -11.27 -36.87 56.75
C ILE A 66 -10.22 -37.17 55.67
N PRO A 67 -10.54 -37.03 54.36
CA PRO A 67 -9.58 -37.24 53.29
C PRO A 67 -8.47 -36.19 53.34
N VAL A 68 -7.21 -36.65 53.35
CA VAL A 68 -6.03 -35.81 53.19
C VAL A 68 -5.68 -35.75 51.70
N TYR A 69 -5.79 -34.55 51.17
CA TYR A 69 -5.47 -34.26 49.78
C TYR A 69 -3.98 -33.93 49.65
N GLY A 70 -3.30 -34.65 48.77
CA GLY A 70 -1.96 -34.32 48.29
C GLY A 70 -2.01 -33.75 46.88
N ILE A 71 -0.87 -33.23 46.45
CA ILE A 71 -0.72 -32.60 45.14
C ILE A 71 -0.77 -33.70 44.07
N CYS A 72 -1.53 -33.48 43.00
CA CYS A 72 -1.58 -34.45 41.90
C CYS A 72 -0.27 -34.42 41.11
N ASP A 73 0.46 -35.55 41.11
CA ASP A 73 1.77 -35.70 40.44
C ASP A 73 1.73 -35.34 38.95
N SER A 74 0.60 -35.63 38.29
CA SER A 74 0.41 -35.44 36.85
C SER A 74 0.25 -33.98 36.44
N CYS A 75 -0.35 -33.13 37.28
CA CYS A 75 -0.49 -31.69 37.01
C CYS A 75 0.36 -30.80 37.91
N GLY A 76 1.08 -31.35 38.89
CA GLY A 76 1.85 -30.57 39.86
C GLY A 76 1.01 -29.57 40.65
N GLY A 77 -0.29 -29.87 40.85
CA GLY A 77 -1.22 -28.98 41.56
C GLY A 77 -2.01 -27.98 40.70
N SER A 78 -1.66 -27.76 39.43
CA SER A 78 -2.30 -26.72 38.60
C SER A 78 -3.67 -27.10 38.02
N GLY A 79 -4.03 -28.38 38.05
CA GLY A 79 -5.30 -28.89 37.52
C GLY A 79 -5.45 -28.84 35.99
N LYS A 80 -4.48 -28.27 35.27
CA LYS A 80 -4.54 -28.01 33.82
C LYS A 80 -3.33 -28.61 33.10
N ILE A 81 -3.59 -29.22 31.94
CA ILE A 81 -2.56 -29.80 31.06
C ILE A 81 -2.67 -29.16 29.68
N VAL A 82 -1.53 -28.86 29.07
CA VAL A 82 -1.46 -28.27 27.73
C VAL A 82 -1.46 -29.39 26.69
N LYS A 83 -2.40 -29.34 25.74
CA LYS A 83 -2.49 -30.22 24.57
C LYS A 83 -1.99 -29.50 23.32
N CYS A 84 -1.41 -30.28 22.40
CA CYS A 84 -1.04 -29.87 21.06
C CYS A 84 -2.27 -29.58 20.21
N ASP A 85 -2.28 -28.44 19.52
CA ASP A 85 -3.43 -28.00 18.72
C ASP A 85 -3.69 -28.88 17.49
N LYS A 86 -2.66 -29.55 16.96
CA LYS A 86 -2.78 -30.40 15.75
C LYS A 86 -3.02 -31.88 16.02
N CYS A 87 -2.34 -32.45 17.01
CA CYS A 87 -2.42 -33.89 17.28
C CYS A 87 -3.08 -34.24 18.61
N ASN A 88 -3.58 -33.26 19.37
CA ASN A 88 -4.21 -33.42 20.69
C ASN A 88 -3.37 -34.17 21.75
N LYS A 89 -2.07 -34.39 21.49
CA LYS A 89 -1.14 -35.00 22.44
C LYS A 89 -0.80 -34.03 23.56
N TYR A 90 -0.67 -34.55 24.78
CA TYR A 90 -0.28 -33.77 25.96
C TYR A 90 1.19 -33.32 25.85
N ILE A 91 1.42 -32.00 25.82
CA ILE A 91 2.75 -31.38 25.64
C ILE A 91 3.44 -31.15 26.99
N GLY A 92 2.69 -30.80 28.04
CA GLY A 92 3.29 -30.50 29.34
C GLY A 92 2.31 -29.97 30.39
N LYS A 93 2.86 -29.67 31.57
CA LYS A 93 2.11 -29.19 32.74
C LYS A 93 1.94 -27.67 32.68
N TYR A 94 0.78 -27.17 33.09
CA TYR A 94 0.59 -25.74 33.33
C TYR A 94 1.25 -25.36 34.67
N PRO A 95 1.99 -24.23 34.78
CA PRO A 95 2.18 -23.15 33.80
C PRO A 95 3.46 -23.25 32.95
N GLN A 96 4.33 -24.24 33.22
CA GLN A 96 5.67 -24.35 32.62
C GLN A 96 5.70 -24.47 31.09
N SER A 97 4.61 -24.95 30.48
CA SER A 97 4.51 -25.16 29.02
C SER A 97 3.41 -24.33 28.36
N LYS A 98 3.04 -23.19 28.95
CA LYS A 98 1.97 -22.32 28.45
C LYS A 98 2.21 -21.82 27.02
N ASP A 99 3.46 -21.51 26.69
CA ASP A 99 3.83 -20.87 25.43
C ASP A 99 4.08 -21.86 24.28
N LYS A 100 4.01 -23.18 24.55
CA LYS A 100 4.18 -24.23 23.52
C LYS A 100 2.82 -24.71 23.03
N SER A 101 2.44 -24.25 21.83
CA SER A 101 1.18 -24.62 21.15
C SER A 101 1.27 -25.96 20.41
N LEU A 102 2.46 -26.30 19.90
CA LEU A 102 2.71 -27.49 19.09
C LEU A 102 3.70 -28.44 19.77
N CYS A 103 3.56 -29.74 19.48
CA CYS A 103 4.51 -30.74 19.93
C CYS A 103 5.75 -30.77 19.01
N PRO A 104 6.91 -31.28 19.46
CA PRO A 104 8.14 -31.30 18.67
C PRO A 104 8.04 -32.07 17.34
N LYS A 105 7.05 -32.98 17.22
CA LYS A 105 6.78 -33.69 15.96
C LYS A 105 6.01 -32.80 14.97
N CYS A 106 4.95 -32.13 15.41
CA CYS A 106 4.17 -31.24 14.56
C CYS A 106 4.94 -29.96 14.20
N GLU A 107 5.84 -29.50 15.08
CA GLU A 107 6.75 -28.39 14.81
C GLU A 107 7.76 -28.77 13.71
N LYS A 108 8.35 -29.97 13.77
CA LYS A 108 9.21 -30.49 12.69
C LYS A 108 8.47 -30.69 11.36
N GLU A 109 7.23 -31.20 11.39
CA GLU A 109 6.39 -31.32 10.19
C GLU A 109 6.03 -29.94 9.59
N GLU A 110 5.82 -28.91 10.43
CA GLU A 110 5.63 -27.53 9.95
C GLU A 110 6.92 -26.93 9.39
N GLU A 111 8.06 -27.17 10.04
CA GLU A 111 9.37 -26.73 9.54
C GLU A 111 9.73 -27.38 8.21
N GLU A 112 9.44 -28.68 8.02
CA GLU A 112 9.61 -29.36 6.74
C GLU A 112 8.65 -28.83 5.67
N ARG A 113 7.40 -28.53 6.03
CA ARG A 113 6.48 -27.82 5.12
C ARG A 113 6.99 -26.45 4.73
N ARG A 114 7.55 -25.68 5.67
CA ARG A 114 8.13 -24.35 5.40
C ARG A 114 9.39 -24.44 4.55
N LYS A 115 10.25 -25.43 4.78
CA LYS A 115 11.47 -25.67 3.99
C LYS A 115 11.18 -26.13 2.56
N ASN A 116 10.04 -26.78 2.33
CA ASN A 116 9.61 -27.23 0.99
C ASN A 116 8.73 -26.22 0.23
N LEU A 117 8.60 -24.98 0.68
CA LEU A 117 7.91 -23.92 -0.06
C LEU A 117 8.76 -23.49 -1.26
N LYS A 118 8.34 -23.89 -2.47
CA LYS A 118 8.92 -23.35 -3.70
C LYS A 118 8.36 -21.95 -3.95
N ARG A 119 9.22 -20.99 -4.26
CA ARG A 119 8.79 -19.63 -4.61
C ARG A 119 8.34 -19.59 -6.06
N VAL A 120 7.14 -19.08 -6.29
CA VAL A 120 6.56 -18.85 -7.61
C VAL A 120 6.41 -17.35 -7.80
N TYR A 121 7.00 -16.84 -8.88
CA TYR A 121 7.02 -15.42 -9.16
C TYR A 121 5.87 -15.02 -10.09
N VAL A 122 5.16 -13.96 -9.75
CA VAL A 122 4.27 -13.25 -10.68
C VAL A 122 5.07 -12.08 -11.22
N LEU A 123 5.32 -12.07 -12.52
CA LEU A 123 6.03 -10.97 -13.18
C LEU A 123 5.11 -9.76 -13.33
N ASP A 124 5.66 -8.58 -13.03
CA ASP A 124 5.03 -7.32 -13.41
C ASP A 124 5.20 -7.06 -14.92
N ASN A 125 4.37 -6.18 -15.48
CA ASN A 125 4.42 -5.78 -16.89
C ASN A 125 5.74 -5.06 -17.26
N LEU A 126 6.49 -4.60 -16.26
CA LEU A 126 7.77 -3.90 -16.41
C LEU A 126 8.99 -4.84 -16.60
N CYS A 127 8.81 -6.12 -16.35
CA CYS A 127 9.90 -7.09 -16.40
C CYS A 127 10.06 -7.62 -17.83
N ASN A 128 11.29 -7.61 -18.33
CA ASN A 128 11.64 -8.14 -19.64
C ASN A 128 12.21 -9.57 -19.51
N MET A 129 12.48 -10.22 -20.64
CA MET A 129 13.11 -11.53 -20.66
C MET A 129 14.48 -11.58 -19.94
N GLY A 130 15.18 -10.45 -19.86
CA GLY A 130 16.46 -10.36 -19.14
C GLY A 130 16.33 -10.41 -17.61
N ASP A 131 15.13 -10.20 -17.07
CA ASP A 131 14.86 -10.27 -15.64
C ASP A 131 14.36 -11.66 -15.21
N LEU A 132 14.24 -12.59 -16.16
CA LEU A 132 13.94 -14.00 -15.90
C LEU A 132 15.22 -14.72 -15.47
N GLU A 133 15.10 -15.59 -14.48
CA GLU A 133 16.19 -16.49 -14.13
C GLU A 133 15.81 -17.92 -14.47
N GLU A 134 16.76 -18.63 -15.07
CA GLU A 134 16.63 -20.05 -15.39
C GLU A 134 16.42 -20.87 -14.11
N GLY A 135 15.50 -21.84 -14.17
CA GLY A 135 15.18 -22.71 -13.05
C GLY A 135 14.20 -22.13 -12.02
N LYS A 136 13.82 -20.84 -12.09
CA LYS A 136 12.75 -20.27 -11.27
C LYS A 136 11.36 -20.57 -11.83
N PHE A 137 10.36 -20.58 -10.95
CA PHE A 137 8.95 -20.82 -11.30
C PHE A 137 8.20 -19.50 -11.44
N TYR A 138 7.41 -19.38 -12.50
CA TYR A 138 6.60 -18.21 -12.79
C TYR A 138 5.15 -18.61 -13.04
N LYS A 139 4.22 -17.73 -12.63
CA LYS A 139 2.80 -17.86 -12.96
C LYS A 139 2.54 -17.16 -14.29
N GLY A 140 1.87 -17.86 -15.21
CA GLY A 140 1.48 -17.32 -16.51
C GLY A 140 0.12 -17.80 -16.96
N THR A 141 -0.37 -17.23 -18.06
CA THR A 141 -1.65 -17.58 -18.68
C THR A 141 -1.42 -18.18 -20.06
N VAL A 142 -2.13 -19.26 -20.39
CA VAL A 142 -2.06 -19.88 -21.72
C VAL A 142 -2.66 -18.94 -22.76
N SER A 143 -1.82 -18.46 -23.69
CA SER A 143 -2.25 -17.55 -24.76
C SER A 143 -2.76 -18.32 -25.98
N ARG A 144 -2.03 -19.36 -26.41
CA ARG A 144 -2.37 -20.19 -27.59
C ARG A 144 -1.91 -21.63 -27.40
N THR A 145 -2.60 -22.56 -28.04
CA THR A 145 -2.27 -23.99 -28.04
C THR A 145 -2.08 -24.47 -29.47
N GLU A 146 -0.90 -25.00 -29.78
CA GLU A 146 -0.57 -25.56 -31.10
C GLU A 146 -0.07 -27.00 -30.97
N LYS A 147 -0.03 -27.75 -32.08
CA LYS A 147 0.34 -29.18 -32.07
C LYS A 147 1.76 -29.44 -31.55
N TYR A 148 2.67 -28.48 -31.67
CA TYR A 148 4.07 -28.61 -31.22
C TYR A 148 4.34 -28.00 -29.85
N GLY A 149 3.38 -27.31 -29.23
CA GLY A 149 3.57 -26.71 -27.91
C GLY A 149 2.47 -25.74 -27.50
N VAL A 150 2.52 -25.33 -26.23
CA VAL A 150 1.58 -24.39 -25.62
C VAL A 150 2.31 -23.07 -25.38
N PHE A 151 1.76 -21.98 -25.89
CA PHE A 151 2.30 -20.64 -25.66
C PHE A 151 1.73 -20.08 -24.37
N ILE A 152 2.62 -19.65 -23.47
CA ILE A 152 2.27 -19.10 -22.17
C ILE A 152 2.77 -17.66 -22.12
N SER A 153 1.88 -16.74 -21.80
CA SER A 153 2.22 -15.33 -21.54
C SER A 153 2.49 -15.18 -20.05
N LEU A 154 3.65 -14.65 -19.68
CA LEU A 154 3.93 -14.25 -18.30
C LEU A 154 3.47 -12.81 -18.05
N ASN A 155 3.68 -11.93 -19.02
CA ASN A 155 3.14 -10.57 -19.08
C ASN A 155 2.83 -10.19 -20.55
N GLU A 156 2.52 -8.92 -20.84
CA GLU A 156 2.21 -8.46 -22.20
C GLU A 156 3.40 -8.57 -23.17
N GLN A 157 4.61 -8.42 -22.66
CA GLN A 157 5.84 -8.34 -23.46
C GLN A 157 6.61 -9.68 -23.54
N THR A 158 6.38 -10.59 -22.60
CA THR A 158 7.15 -11.83 -22.42
C THR A 158 6.25 -13.04 -22.65
N ARG A 159 6.55 -13.74 -23.75
CA ARG A 159 5.89 -14.98 -24.12
C ARG A 159 6.92 -16.10 -24.21
N GLY A 160 6.48 -17.30 -23.89
CA GLY A 160 7.33 -18.48 -24.04
C GLY A 160 6.55 -19.71 -24.45
N LEU A 161 7.30 -20.73 -24.84
CA LEU A 161 6.80 -21.98 -25.39
C LEU A 161 7.03 -23.12 -24.39
N LEU A 162 5.95 -23.80 -24.04
CA LEU A 162 6.00 -25.06 -23.30
C LEU A 162 5.91 -26.23 -24.30
N ARG A 163 7.02 -26.95 -24.46
CA ARG A 163 7.10 -28.11 -25.35
C ARG A 163 6.49 -29.35 -24.68
N PRO A 164 5.82 -30.25 -25.44
CA PRO A 164 5.24 -31.47 -24.89
C PRO A 164 6.23 -32.36 -24.14
N ARG A 165 7.51 -32.36 -24.57
CA ARG A 165 8.59 -33.15 -23.93
C ARG A 165 8.96 -32.63 -22.54
N GLU A 166 8.66 -31.36 -22.26
CA GLU A 166 8.97 -30.70 -20.99
C GLU A 166 7.74 -30.60 -20.07
N MET A 167 6.68 -31.35 -20.36
CA MET A 167 5.49 -31.46 -19.53
C MET A 167 5.54 -32.74 -18.68
N VAL A 168 5.55 -32.60 -17.35
CA VAL A 168 5.45 -33.74 -16.43
C VAL A 168 4.00 -33.90 -15.96
N GLY A 169 3.37 -35.04 -16.30
CA GLY A 169 2.07 -35.44 -15.75
C GLY A 169 0.82 -34.86 -16.39
N LYS A 170 0.94 -33.89 -17.31
CA LYS A 170 -0.17 -33.36 -18.14
C LYS A 170 0.14 -33.50 -19.62
N ARG A 171 -0.91 -33.62 -20.44
CA ARG A 171 -0.82 -33.65 -21.91
C ARG A 171 -1.26 -32.31 -22.50
N LEU A 172 -0.97 -32.09 -23.79
CA LEU A 172 -1.37 -30.87 -24.51
C LEU A 172 -2.86 -30.53 -24.36
N ASN A 173 -3.72 -31.55 -24.37
CA ASN A 173 -5.18 -31.37 -24.34
C ASN A 173 -5.70 -30.90 -22.97
N ASP A 174 -4.88 -30.94 -21.92
CA ASP A 174 -5.28 -30.53 -20.58
C ASP A 174 -5.18 -29.01 -20.37
N PHE A 175 -4.62 -28.28 -21.34
CA PHE A 175 -4.46 -26.83 -21.29
C PHE A 175 -5.46 -26.15 -22.22
N LYS A 176 -6.29 -25.28 -21.67
CA LYS A 176 -7.19 -24.41 -22.44
C LYS A 176 -6.63 -23.00 -22.50
N ILE A 177 -7.04 -22.27 -23.54
CA ILE A 177 -6.71 -20.85 -23.69
C ILE A 177 -7.31 -20.09 -22.50
N GLY A 178 -6.49 -19.29 -21.82
CA GLY A 178 -6.87 -18.55 -20.61
C GLY A 178 -6.57 -19.26 -19.29
N ASP A 179 -6.12 -20.52 -19.30
CA ASP A 179 -5.78 -21.22 -18.06
C ASP A 179 -4.54 -20.63 -17.38
N GLU A 180 -4.61 -20.46 -16.05
CA GLU A 180 -3.46 -20.08 -15.24
C GLU A 180 -2.57 -21.29 -14.95
N VAL A 181 -1.29 -21.19 -15.27
CA VAL A 181 -0.32 -22.28 -15.16
C VAL A 181 0.97 -21.80 -14.50
N ILE A 182 1.58 -22.68 -13.71
CA ILE A 182 2.88 -22.44 -13.10
C ILE A 182 3.91 -23.18 -13.93
N VAL A 183 4.88 -22.45 -14.46
CA VAL A 183 5.94 -23.00 -15.32
C VAL A 183 7.30 -22.59 -14.81
N GLN A 184 8.28 -23.47 -15.00
CA GLN A 184 9.68 -23.22 -14.74
C GLN A 184 10.33 -22.69 -16.02
N VAL A 185 11.19 -21.67 -15.92
CA VAL A 185 12.03 -21.25 -17.05
C VAL A 185 13.09 -22.31 -17.28
N SER A 186 13.13 -22.93 -18.47
CA SER A 186 14.17 -23.91 -18.82
C SER A 186 15.35 -23.26 -19.51
N GLU A 187 15.11 -22.40 -20.50
CA GLU A 187 16.14 -21.73 -21.29
C GLU A 187 15.60 -20.38 -21.80
N ILE A 188 16.45 -19.35 -21.79
CA ILE A 188 16.10 -18.00 -22.29
C ILE A 188 16.79 -17.78 -23.63
N LYS A 189 16.02 -17.47 -24.70
CA LYS A 189 16.55 -17.22 -26.05
C LYS A 189 16.39 -15.74 -26.43
N PRO A 190 17.35 -14.88 -26.04
CA PRO A 190 17.23 -13.44 -26.25
C PRO A 190 17.15 -13.04 -27.73
N GLU A 191 17.82 -13.77 -28.63
CA GLU A 191 17.83 -13.47 -30.08
C GLU A 191 16.45 -13.61 -30.74
N ARG A 192 15.63 -14.57 -30.29
CA ARG A 192 14.31 -14.86 -30.86
C ARG A 192 13.16 -14.22 -30.08
N ARG A 193 13.46 -13.56 -28.97
CA ARG A 193 12.47 -13.06 -28.01
C ARG A 193 11.50 -14.15 -27.53
N GLU A 194 12.03 -15.34 -27.29
CA GLU A 194 11.28 -16.51 -26.83
C GLU A 194 11.91 -17.10 -25.57
N VAL A 195 11.09 -17.65 -24.70
CA VAL A 195 11.52 -18.38 -23.50
C VAL A 195 10.99 -19.80 -23.59
N ASP A 196 11.84 -20.80 -23.39
CA ASP A 196 11.38 -22.18 -23.28
C ASP A 196 10.95 -22.45 -21.82
N PHE A 197 9.81 -23.10 -21.65
CA PHE A 197 9.24 -23.43 -20.35
C PHE A 197 9.20 -24.93 -20.12
N ARG A 198 9.20 -25.29 -18.83
CA ARG A 198 8.99 -26.64 -18.31
C ARG A 198 7.84 -26.65 -17.31
N TYR A 199 6.96 -27.64 -17.42
CA TYR A 199 5.84 -27.80 -16.49
C TYR A 199 6.14 -28.90 -15.47
N ILE A 200 6.16 -28.50 -14.19
CA ILE A 200 6.31 -29.40 -13.04
C ILE A 200 5.12 -29.15 -12.11
N PRO A 201 4.30 -30.16 -11.79
CA PRO A 201 3.20 -29.99 -10.85
C PRO A 201 3.74 -29.70 -9.45
N ILE A 202 3.43 -28.53 -8.91
CA ILE A 202 3.81 -28.11 -7.55
C ILE A 202 2.53 -27.91 -6.73
N THR A 203 2.48 -28.53 -5.55
CA THR A 203 1.35 -28.41 -4.61
C THR A 203 1.59 -27.37 -3.52
N ASN A 204 2.85 -27.13 -3.13
CA ASN A 204 3.23 -26.19 -2.08
C ASN A 204 4.09 -25.07 -2.65
N TYR A 205 3.51 -23.90 -2.86
CA TYR A 205 4.23 -22.72 -3.31
C TYR A 205 3.79 -21.43 -2.60
N SER A 206 4.69 -20.47 -2.52
CA SER A 206 4.38 -19.08 -2.13
C SER A 206 4.48 -18.19 -3.36
N ILE A 207 3.49 -17.29 -3.52
CA ILE A 207 3.48 -16.33 -4.62
C ILE A 207 4.22 -15.08 -4.19
N GLU A 208 5.31 -14.74 -4.89
CA GLU A 208 6.03 -13.48 -4.75
C GLU A 208 5.85 -12.65 -6.02
N LYS A 209 5.62 -11.35 -5.91
CA LYS A 209 5.59 -10.46 -7.08
C LYS A 209 7.01 -10.01 -7.38
N LEU A 210 7.51 -10.30 -8.58
CA LEU A 210 8.80 -9.81 -9.03
C LEU A 210 8.57 -8.44 -9.67
N GLU A 211 8.82 -7.38 -8.91
CA GLU A 211 8.79 -6.00 -9.38
C GLU A 211 10.22 -5.57 -9.75
N LYS A 212 10.40 -5.01 -10.94
CA LYS A 212 11.67 -4.41 -11.35
C LYS A 212 11.82 -3.04 -10.70
N SER A 213 12.84 -2.88 -9.85
CA SER A 213 13.22 -1.57 -9.34
C SER A 213 14.00 -0.82 -10.42
N VAL A 214 13.30 -0.05 -11.24
CA VAL A 214 13.93 0.92 -12.14
C VAL A 214 14.44 2.08 -11.27
N PRO A 215 15.70 2.54 -11.42
CA PRO A 215 16.20 3.67 -10.64
C PRO A 215 15.40 4.93 -10.94
N LEU A 216 15.18 5.76 -9.91
CA LEU A 216 14.55 7.05 -10.07
C LEU A 216 15.39 7.92 -11.00
N THR A 217 14.77 8.42 -12.06
CA THR A 217 15.39 9.29 -13.05
C THR A 217 14.74 10.66 -12.93
N SER A 218 15.54 11.73 -12.85
CA SER A 218 14.99 13.08 -12.91
C SER A 218 14.58 13.41 -14.34
N ILE A 219 13.56 14.23 -14.51
CA ILE A 219 13.09 14.64 -15.84
C ILE A 219 14.17 15.42 -16.56
N ARG A 220 14.91 16.26 -15.82
CA ARG A 220 16.06 16.97 -16.37
C ARG A 220 17.10 16.04 -17.00
N ASP A 221 17.45 14.93 -16.34
CA ASP A 221 18.42 13.98 -16.91
C ASP A 221 17.92 13.37 -18.22
N ILE A 222 16.61 13.19 -18.38
CA ILE A 222 16.00 12.68 -19.62
C ILE A 222 16.13 13.72 -20.74
N VAL A 223 15.94 15.00 -20.42
CA VAL A 223 16.08 16.10 -21.36
C VAL A 223 17.55 16.32 -21.73
N ASP A 224 18.45 16.31 -20.75
CA ASP A 224 19.89 16.58 -20.91
C ASP A 224 20.62 15.46 -21.68
N LYS A 225 20.25 14.18 -21.48
CA LYS A 225 20.78 13.05 -22.29
C LYS A 225 20.31 13.09 -23.74
N GLY A 226 19.25 13.86 -24.01
CA GLY A 226 18.77 14.10 -25.36
C GLY A 226 17.87 13.00 -25.92
N ILE A 227 17.13 13.42 -26.93
CA ILE A 227 15.99 12.71 -27.53
C ILE A 227 16.40 11.39 -28.22
N LEU A 228 17.65 11.29 -28.68
CA LEU A 228 18.14 10.16 -29.47
C LEU A 228 18.63 8.97 -28.64
N GLU A 229 19.23 9.21 -27.46
CA GLU A 229 19.77 8.14 -26.60
C GLU A 229 18.69 7.50 -25.74
N MET A 230 17.69 8.29 -25.31
CA MET A 230 16.65 7.84 -24.39
C MET A 230 15.48 7.12 -25.07
N ARG A 231 15.49 6.97 -26.39
CA ARG A 231 14.36 6.38 -27.13
C ARG A 231 14.17 4.92 -26.72
N ASP A 232 12.94 4.56 -26.38
CA ASP A 232 12.54 3.23 -25.91
C ASP A 232 13.17 2.80 -24.56
N GLU A 233 13.83 3.71 -23.84
CA GLU A 233 14.28 3.44 -22.47
C GLU A 233 13.12 3.50 -21.47
N ILE A 234 13.18 2.62 -20.47
CA ILE A 234 12.22 2.59 -19.37
C ILE A 234 12.70 3.55 -18.28
N VAL A 235 11.91 4.58 -18.02
CA VAL A 235 12.17 5.59 -16.99
C VAL A 235 11.18 5.45 -15.84
N HIS A 236 11.65 5.79 -14.65
CA HIS A 236 10.86 5.81 -13.43
C HIS A 236 10.94 7.19 -12.80
N ILE A 237 9.79 7.87 -12.73
CA ILE A 237 9.67 9.27 -12.35
C ILE A 237 8.62 9.38 -11.25
N ARG A 238 8.94 10.19 -10.25
CA ARG A 238 8.01 10.62 -9.21
C ARG A 238 7.77 12.10 -9.34
N GLY A 239 6.51 12.50 -9.32
CA GLY A 239 6.19 13.92 -9.42
C GLY A 239 4.74 14.26 -9.13
N GLU A 240 4.48 15.56 -9.10
CA GLU A 240 3.13 16.12 -8.97
C GLU A 240 2.50 16.29 -10.36
N ILE A 241 1.21 15.99 -10.47
CA ILE A 241 0.44 16.29 -11.68
C ILE A 241 0.04 17.75 -11.70
N ILE A 242 0.52 18.49 -12.69
CA ILE A 242 0.16 19.90 -12.92
C ILE A 242 -1.14 20.01 -13.72
N GLN A 243 -1.31 19.17 -14.75
CA GLN A 243 -2.40 19.28 -15.69
C GLN A 243 -2.80 17.92 -16.25
N ILE A 244 -4.07 17.78 -16.59
CA ILE A 244 -4.63 16.60 -17.26
C ILE A 244 -5.39 17.08 -18.49
N THR A 245 -4.92 16.70 -19.67
CA THR A 245 -5.54 17.04 -20.95
C THR A 245 -6.14 15.78 -21.57
N GLN A 246 -7.46 15.78 -21.77
CA GLN A 246 -8.14 14.69 -22.45
C GLN A 246 -8.18 14.97 -23.95
N THR A 247 -7.46 14.16 -24.72
CA THR A 247 -7.53 14.19 -26.18
C THR A 247 -8.52 13.11 -26.68
N PRO A 248 -8.94 13.13 -27.96
CA PRO A 248 -9.74 12.04 -28.53
C PRO A 248 -9.06 10.66 -28.47
N GLY A 249 -7.74 10.61 -28.27
CA GLY A 249 -6.95 9.39 -28.10
C GLY A 249 -6.57 9.17 -26.63
N PRO A 250 -5.27 9.23 -26.26
CA PRO A 250 -4.83 9.04 -24.89
C PRO A 250 -5.13 10.26 -24.01
N THR A 251 -5.24 10.02 -22.70
CA THR A 251 -5.21 11.10 -21.71
C THR A 251 -3.74 11.49 -21.48
N ILE A 252 -3.42 12.77 -21.59
CA ILE A 252 -2.07 13.30 -21.39
C ILE A 252 -2.01 13.91 -19.99
N PHE A 253 -1.08 13.40 -19.17
CA PHE A 253 -0.78 13.92 -17.85
C PHE A 253 0.51 14.74 -17.92
N THR A 254 0.46 15.99 -17.49
CA THR A 254 1.66 16.82 -17.33
C THR A 254 2.16 16.69 -15.90
N LEU A 255 3.37 16.17 -15.75
CA LEU A 255 4.01 15.88 -14.47
C LEU A 255 5.24 16.77 -14.26
N THR A 256 5.51 17.14 -13.01
CA THR A 256 6.76 17.78 -12.61
C THR A 256 7.41 17.09 -11.41
N ASP A 257 8.72 16.94 -11.48
CA ASP A 257 9.57 16.50 -10.37
C ASP A 257 10.26 17.68 -9.66
N GLY A 258 9.93 18.92 -10.07
CA GLY A 258 10.55 20.16 -9.61
C GLY A 258 11.78 20.59 -10.43
N THR A 259 12.37 19.69 -11.22
CA THR A 259 13.46 20.03 -12.15
C THR A 259 12.90 20.49 -13.49
N GLU A 260 12.06 19.68 -14.11
CA GLU A 260 11.48 19.93 -15.43
C GLU A 260 10.02 19.40 -15.48
N THR A 261 9.38 19.53 -16.63
CA THR A 261 8.05 18.96 -16.89
C THR A 261 8.13 17.85 -17.92
N ALA A 262 7.42 16.75 -17.68
CA ALA A 262 7.30 15.64 -18.60
C ALA A 262 5.83 15.37 -18.92
N TRP A 263 5.60 14.82 -20.11
CA TRP A 263 4.26 14.47 -20.56
C TRP A 263 4.09 12.96 -20.58
N VAL A 264 3.12 12.46 -19.83
CA VAL A 264 2.83 11.03 -19.72
C VAL A 264 1.53 10.74 -20.47
N ALA A 265 1.60 9.94 -21.53
CA ALA A 265 0.43 9.43 -22.22
C ALA A 265 -0.06 8.17 -21.53
N ALA A 266 -1.32 8.18 -21.09
CA ALA A 266 -2.02 6.97 -20.68
C ALA A 266 -3.12 6.64 -21.69
N PHE A 267 -3.05 5.43 -22.25
CA PHE A 267 -4.06 4.90 -23.13
C PHE A 267 -4.72 3.68 -22.47
N GLU A 268 -6.05 3.69 -22.38
CA GLU A 268 -6.86 2.50 -22.05
C GLU A 268 -7.83 2.22 -23.20
N ILE A 269 -8.76 3.14 -23.45
CA ILE A 269 -9.78 3.07 -24.51
C ILE A 269 -9.96 4.48 -25.09
N ALA A 270 -10.12 4.59 -26.41
CA ALA A 270 -10.34 5.88 -27.07
C ALA A 270 -11.56 6.62 -26.48
N GLY A 271 -11.35 7.89 -26.09
CA GLY A 271 -12.40 8.76 -25.56
C GLY A 271 -12.74 8.60 -24.07
N LEU A 272 -12.22 7.58 -23.38
CA LEU A 272 -12.36 7.43 -21.93
C LEU A 272 -11.13 7.98 -21.21
N ARG A 273 -11.37 8.73 -20.13
CA ARG A 273 -10.31 9.22 -19.25
C ARG A 273 -9.65 8.04 -18.55
N ALA A 274 -8.36 7.83 -18.80
CA ALA A 274 -7.57 6.87 -18.04
C ALA A 274 -7.39 7.39 -16.61
N HIS A 275 -7.47 6.50 -15.60
CA HIS A 275 -7.27 6.82 -14.18
C HIS A 275 -8.10 8.02 -13.66
N PRO A 276 -9.45 7.93 -13.61
CA PRO A 276 -10.31 9.00 -13.10
C PRO A 276 -10.07 9.36 -11.62
N GLU A 277 -9.48 8.45 -10.84
CA GLU A 277 -9.11 8.64 -9.43
C GLU A 277 -7.98 9.66 -9.22
N ILE A 278 -7.30 10.07 -10.30
CA ILE A 278 -6.14 10.94 -10.25
C ILE A 278 -6.53 12.37 -10.62
N ILE A 279 -6.19 13.29 -9.73
CA ILE A 279 -6.57 14.70 -9.81
C ILE A 279 -5.30 15.56 -9.91
N VAL A 280 -5.45 16.77 -10.45
CA VAL A 280 -4.41 17.79 -10.44
C VAL A 280 -3.95 18.04 -9.00
N GLY A 281 -2.63 17.99 -8.77
CA GLY A 281 -2.00 18.12 -7.46
C GLY A 281 -1.71 16.79 -6.75
N ASP A 282 -2.14 15.65 -7.30
CA ASP A 282 -1.77 14.35 -6.77
C ASP A 282 -0.30 14.02 -7.08
N ILE A 283 0.33 13.30 -6.17
CA ILE A 283 1.70 12.79 -6.32
C ILE A 283 1.61 11.36 -6.84
N VAL A 284 2.29 11.11 -7.94
CA VAL A 284 2.24 9.83 -8.63
C VAL A 284 3.63 9.26 -8.87
N ASP A 285 3.66 7.94 -8.89
CA ASP A 285 4.80 7.10 -9.26
C ASP A 285 4.53 6.56 -10.67
N VAL A 286 5.33 7.00 -11.64
CA VAL A 286 5.16 6.67 -13.05
C VAL A 286 6.35 5.86 -13.52
N VAL A 287 6.07 4.72 -14.13
CA VAL A 287 7.04 3.98 -14.93
C VAL A 287 6.53 3.89 -16.35
N GLY A 288 7.35 4.32 -17.30
CA GLY A 288 6.97 4.37 -18.70
C GLY A 288 8.15 4.34 -19.64
N SER A 289 7.88 4.12 -20.92
CA SER A 289 8.87 4.16 -21.98
C SER A 289 8.92 5.54 -22.61
N VAL A 290 10.11 6.08 -22.83
CA VAL A 290 10.27 7.38 -23.50
C VAL A 290 10.05 7.22 -25.00
N SER A 291 9.08 7.97 -25.52
CA SER A 291 8.70 8.07 -26.93
C SER A 291 8.82 9.52 -27.39
N ILE A 292 8.80 9.72 -28.71
CA ILE A 292 8.93 11.04 -29.32
C ILE A 292 7.70 11.29 -30.18
N ARG A 293 6.98 12.37 -29.90
CA ARG A 293 5.87 12.85 -30.72
C ARG A 293 6.03 14.35 -30.96
N ASP A 294 5.95 14.75 -32.22
CA ASP A 294 6.11 16.15 -32.65
C ASP A 294 7.41 16.83 -32.16
N GLY A 295 8.49 16.04 -32.03
CA GLY A 295 9.78 16.52 -31.53
C GLY A 295 9.85 16.77 -30.02
N LYS A 296 8.76 16.49 -29.28
CA LYS A 296 8.68 16.60 -27.82
C LYS A 296 8.76 15.21 -27.16
N LEU A 297 9.38 15.15 -25.99
CA LEU A 297 9.56 13.92 -25.20
C LEU A 297 8.25 13.52 -24.53
N GLN A 298 7.68 12.39 -24.91
CA GLN A 298 6.44 11.87 -24.35
C GLN A 298 6.67 10.48 -23.75
N ILE A 299 6.28 10.28 -22.51
CA ILE A 299 6.42 9.00 -21.81
C ILE A 299 5.13 8.20 -22.01
N GLU A 300 5.23 7.02 -22.61
CA GLU A 300 4.13 6.08 -22.69
C GLU A 300 4.03 5.31 -21.38
N ARG A 301 2.87 5.42 -20.71
CA ARG A 301 2.64 4.83 -19.40
C ARG A 301 2.60 3.31 -19.48
N ILE A 302 3.49 2.66 -18.73
CA ILE A 302 3.41 1.22 -18.43
C ILE A 302 2.73 1.00 -17.07
N LYS A 303 3.16 1.75 -16.04
CA LYS A 303 2.62 1.70 -14.68
C LYS A 303 2.45 3.12 -14.16
N LEU A 304 1.30 3.36 -13.51
CA LEU A 304 1.01 4.64 -12.88
C LEU A 304 0.28 4.35 -11.57
N LYS A 305 0.83 4.86 -10.47
CA LYS A 305 0.29 4.64 -9.14
C LYS A 305 0.28 5.94 -8.36
N LYS A 306 -0.84 6.24 -7.70
CA LYS A 306 -0.92 7.33 -6.73
C LYS A 306 -0.16 6.98 -5.45
N LEU A 307 0.69 7.89 -4.98
CA LEU A 307 1.40 7.77 -3.71
C LEU A 307 0.59 8.49 -2.61
N GLU A 308 0.47 7.85 -1.45
CA GLU A 308 -0.23 8.38 -0.28
C GLU A 308 0.61 8.16 0.98
N GLY A 309 0.42 9.03 1.99
CA GLY A 309 1.14 8.96 3.27
C GLY A 309 2.51 9.65 3.27
N GLU A 310 3.41 9.20 4.15
CA GLU A 310 4.70 9.84 4.41
C GLU A 310 5.63 9.92 3.18
N GLU A 311 5.54 8.94 2.27
CA GLU A 311 6.34 8.95 1.04
C GLU A 311 5.93 10.08 0.11
N ALA A 312 4.63 10.36 0.01
CA ALA A 312 4.10 11.45 -0.80
C ALA A 312 4.53 12.81 -0.24
N GLU A 313 4.47 13.01 1.08
CA GLU A 313 4.90 14.26 1.72
C GLU A 313 6.39 14.56 1.49
N LYS A 314 7.26 13.55 1.61
CA LYS A 314 8.70 13.71 1.32
C LYS A 314 8.96 14.12 -0.12
N VAL A 315 8.26 13.50 -1.07
CA VAL A 315 8.37 13.85 -2.50
C VAL A 315 7.87 15.28 -2.72
N LYS A 316 6.75 15.66 -2.10
CA LYS A 316 6.19 17.02 -2.19
C LYS A 316 7.16 18.08 -1.71
N GLU A 317 7.78 17.88 -0.54
CA GLU A 317 8.75 18.83 0.01
C GLU A 317 9.97 18.99 -0.90
N ASN A 318 10.44 17.90 -1.53
CA ASN A 318 11.55 17.95 -2.46
C ASN A 318 11.18 18.74 -3.72
N ILE A 319 10.01 18.47 -4.30
CA ILE A 319 9.49 19.21 -5.45
C ILE A 319 9.37 20.70 -5.10
N GLU A 320 8.83 21.02 -3.93
CA GLU A 320 8.63 22.41 -3.50
C GLU A 320 9.95 23.18 -3.36
N LYS A 321 10.99 22.53 -2.82
CA LYS A 321 12.36 23.08 -2.71
C LYS A 321 13.00 23.32 -4.08
N GLU A 322 12.91 22.36 -5.00
CA GLU A 322 13.49 22.50 -6.33
C GLU A 322 12.77 23.57 -7.16
N LEU A 323 11.43 23.61 -7.10
CA LEU A 323 10.64 24.67 -7.71
C LEU A 323 10.95 26.05 -7.11
N ASP A 324 11.21 26.15 -5.80
CA ASP A 324 11.56 27.42 -5.17
C ASP A 324 12.90 27.94 -5.68
N LYS A 325 13.91 27.07 -5.79
CA LYS A 325 15.21 27.40 -6.40
C LYS A 325 15.07 27.82 -7.86
N LYS A 326 14.31 27.09 -8.68
CA LYS A 326 14.10 27.43 -10.11
C LYS A 326 13.33 28.74 -10.32
N SER A 327 12.47 29.08 -9.35
CA SER A 327 11.71 30.33 -9.38
C SER A 327 12.57 31.57 -9.10
N GLU A 328 13.76 31.42 -8.52
CA GLU A 328 14.62 32.56 -8.22
C GLU A 328 15.06 33.29 -9.50
N PRO A 329 14.89 34.62 -9.57
CA PRO A 329 15.38 35.39 -10.69
C PRO A 329 16.91 35.45 -10.65
N TYR A 330 17.53 35.55 -11.82
CA TYR A 330 18.97 35.79 -11.94
C TYR A 330 19.36 37.06 -11.16
N SER A 331 20.34 36.92 -10.27
CA SER A 331 20.73 37.97 -9.31
C SER A 331 21.59 39.07 -9.94
N ASP A 332 22.11 38.83 -11.14
CA ASP A 332 23.09 39.63 -11.86
C ASP A 332 22.49 40.52 -12.97
N ILE A 333 21.16 40.63 -13.04
CA ILE A 333 20.48 41.49 -14.02
C ILE A 333 20.76 42.97 -13.68
N LYS A 334 21.54 43.62 -14.54
CA LYS A 334 21.74 45.08 -14.49
C LYS A 334 20.49 45.81 -14.96
N PHE A 335 20.13 46.89 -14.27
CA PHE A 335 19.06 47.77 -14.74
C PHE A 335 19.48 48.49 -16.03
N LEU A 336 18.50 48.84 -16.87
CA LEU A 336 18.73 49.58 -18.11
C LEU A 336 19.22 51.02 -17.87
N VAL A 337 18.99 51.53 -16.66
CA VAL A 337 19.34 52.89 -16.24
C VAL A 337 19.91 52.86 -14.83
N ASP A 338 20.97 53.63 -14.61
CA ASP A 338 21.56 53.81 -13.29
C ASP A 338 20.67 54.71 -12.45
N SER A 339 19.92 54.11 -11.52
CA SER A 339 19.04 54.83 -10.61
C SER A 339 19.14 54.29 -9.19
N PRO A 340 19.47 55.14 -8.20
CA PRO A 340 19.53 54.73 -6.80
C PRO A 340 18.16 54.31 -6.24
N ILE A 341 17.06 54.73 -6.87
CA ILE A 341 15.70 54.34 -6.49
C ILE A 341 15.43 52.89 -6.93
N LEU A 342 15.83 52.51 -8.14
CA LEU A 342 15.65 51.15 -8.65
C LEU A 342 16.47 50.14 -7.83
N GLU A 343 17.68 50.51 -7.41
CA GLU A 343 18.50 49.67 -6.53
C GLU A 343 17.84 49.42 -5.17
N LYS A 344 17.17 50.43 -4.60
CA LYS A 344 16.37 50.26 -3.36
C LYS A 344 15.14 49.38 -3.59
N LEU A 345 14.56 49.39 -4.80
CA LEU A 345 13.39 48.58 -5.15
C LEU A 345 13.74 47.16 -5.62
N ARG A 346 15.01 46.88 -5.95
CA ARG A 346 15.49 45.57 -6.43
C ARG A 346 14.99 44.38 -5.59
N PRO A 347 15.03 44.39 -4.24
CA PRO A 347 14.56 43.25 -3.46
C PRO A 347 13.06 42.98 -3.67
N LYS A 348 12.24 44.05 -3.76
CA LYS A 348 10.80 43.93 -3.99
C LYS A 348 10.50 43.43 -5.41
N MET A 349 11.21 43.95 -6.40
CA MET A 349 11.08 43.49 -7.80
C MET A 349 11.48 42.02 -7.95
N ALA A 350 12.58 41.61 -7.31
CA ALA A 350 13.03 40.22 -7.32
C ALA A 350 12.00 39.29 -6.66
N HIS A 351 11.38 39.73 -5.57
CA HIS A 351 10.32 38.96 -4.91
C HIS A 351 9.08 38.79 -5.80
N VAL A 352 8.64 39.86 -6.49
CA VAL A 352 7.52 39.77 -7.45
C VAL A 352 7.87 38.87 -8.63
N ALA A 353 9.07 39.00 -9.19
CA ALA A 353 9.54 38.13 -10.27
C ALA A 353 9.58 36.66 -9.83
N LYS A 354 10.08 36.36 -8.62
CA LYS A 354 10.07 35.00 -8.04
C LYS A 354 8.64 34.46 -7.95
N LYS A 355 7.69 35.28 -7.46
CA LYS A 355 6.28 34.88 -7.32
C LYS A 355 5.62 34.58 -8.67
N ILE A 356 5.85 35.41 -9.69
CA ILE A 356 5.33 35.20 -11.05
C ILE A 356 5.93 33.92 -11.65
N ARG A 357 7.27 33.76 -11.59
CA ARG A 357 7.95 32.55 -12.07
C ARG A 357 7.43 31.30 -11.38
N ARG A 358 7.23 31.35 -10.06
CA ARG A 358 6.69 30.23 -9.29
C ARG A 358 5.26 29.88 -9.73
N ALA A 359 4.41 30.86 -9.97
CA ALA A 359 3.05 30.63 -10.45
C ALA A 359 3.03 29.94 -11.82
N ILE A 360 3.93 30.33 -12.73
CA ILE A 360 4.09 29.67 -14.03
C ILE A 360 4.49 28.21 -13.87
N LEU A 361 5.50 27.93 -13.03
CA LEU A 361 5.99 26.57 -12.77
C LEU A 361 4.94 25.66 -12.10
N ASP A 362 4.11 26.22 -11.21
CA ASP A 362 2.99 25.51 -10.58
C ASP A 362 1.82 25.22 -11.55
N GLY A 363 1.87 25.75 -12.78
CA GLY A 363 0.77 25.74 -13.74
C GLY A 363 -0.45 26.55 -13.25
N LYS A 364 -0.23 27.65 -12.53
CA LYS A 364 -1.30 28.58 -12.13
C LYS A 364 -1.53 29.61 -13.23
N PRO A 365 -2.79 29.87 -13.63
CA PRO A 365 -3.09 30.95 -14.56
C PRO A 365 -2.71 32.31 -13.96
N ILE A 366 -2.38 33.28 -14.81
CA ILE A 366 -1.94 34.62 -14.42
C ILE A 366 -2.86 35.64 -15.07
N ILE A 367 -3.44 36.51 -14.25
CA ILE A 367 -4.26 37.63 -14.71
C ILE A 367 -3.49 38.93 -14.44
N ILE A 368 -3.13 39.64 -15.51
CA ILE A 368 -2.51 40.96 -15.41
C ILE A 368 -3.55 42.04 -15.65
N ARG A 369 -3.85 42.79 -14.59
CA ARG A 369 -4.62 44.03 -14.65
C ARG A 369 -3.68 45.23 -14.73
N HIS A 370 -3.95 46.12 -15.67
CA HIS A 370 -3.22 47.38 -15.81
C HIS A 370 -4.19 48.53 -16.11
N HIS A 371 -3.78 49.76 -15.83
CA HIS A 371 -4.58 50.94 -16.17
C HIS A 371 -4.67 51.10 -17.70
N ALA A 372 -5.81 51.62 -18.18
CA ALA A 372 -6.10 51.79 -19.60
C ALA A 372 -5.49 53.09 -20.18
N ASP A 373 -4.22 53.33 -19.90
CA ASP A 373 -3.42 54.45 -20.43
C ASP A 373 -2.12 53.97 -21.07
N THR A 374 -1.38 54.88 -21.69
CA THR A 374 -0.15 54.53 -22.42
C THR A 374 0.87 53.82 -21.53
N ASP A 375 1.04 54.26 -20.27
CA ASP A 375 1.99 53.66 -19.34
C ASP A 375 1.56 52.25 -18.91
N GLY A 376 0.29 52.07 -18.53
CA GLY A 376 -0.27 50.79 -18.16
C GLY A 376 -0.21 49.75 -19.30
N TYR A 377 -0.52 50.16 -20.53
CA TYR A 377 -0.38 49.29 -21.70
C TYR A 377 1.08 48.90 -21.96
N CYS A 378 2.02 49.85 -21.86
CA CYS A 378 3.46 49.56 -22.00
C CYS A 378 3.94 48.57 -20.93
N ALA A 379 3.57 48.77 -19.67
CA ALA A 379 3.92 47.89 -18.57
C ALA A 379 3.32 46.48 -18.72
N GLY A 380 2.02 46.40 -19.04
CA GLY A 380 1.33 45.14 -19.25
C GLY A 380 1.92 44.32 -20.41
N LEU A 381 2.23 44.99 -21.53
CA LEU A 381 2.83 44.35 -22.70
C LEU A 381 4.27 43.89 -22.44
N ALA A 382 5.04 44.64 -21.64
CA ALA A 382 6.40 44.24 -21.26
C ALA A 382 6.39 42.95 -20.44
N LEU A 383 5.46 42.82 -19.48
CA LEU A 383 5.28 41.60 -18.70
C LEU A 383 4.79 40.43 -19.56
N GLU A 384 3.82 40.67 -20.43
CA GLU A 384 3.32 39.67 -21.38
C GLU A 384 4.44 39.07 -22.23
N ARG A 385 5.30 39.91 -22.82
CA ARG A 385 6.46 39.44 -23.61
C ARG A 385 7.50 38.68 -22.81
N ALA A 386 7.62 38.92 -21.51
CA ALA A 386 8.52 38.18 -20.64
C ALA A 386 7.94 36.84 -20.18
N ILE A 387 6.62 36.76 -20.00
CA ILE A 387 5.93 35.58 -19.45
C ILE A 387 5.61 34.55 -20.54
N LEU A 388 5.18 34.99 -21.72
CA LEU A 388 4.75 34.09 -22.81
C LEU A 388 5.83 33.08 -23.21
N PRO A 389 7.12 33.44 -23.44
CA PRO A 389 8.14 32.47 -23.83
C PRO A 389 8.32 31.36 -22.79
N ILE A 390 8.25 31.71 -21.49
CA ILE A 390 8.36 30.74 -20.40
C ILE A 390 7.17 29.78 -20.46
N LEU A 391 5.95 30.29 -20.64
CA LEU A 391 4.75 29.44 -20.79
C LEU A 391 4.82 28.52 -22.02
N CYS A 392 5.42 28.97 -23.13
CA CYS A 392 5.60 28.15 -24.34
C CYS A 392 6.49 26.93 -24.11
N GLU A 393 7.50 27.05 -23.25
CA GLU A 393 8.40 25.94 -22.91
C GLU A 393 7.67 24.85 -22.09
N PHE A 394 6.75 25.26 -21.22
CA PHE A 394 6.00 24.34 -20.34
C PHE A 394 4.76 23.70 -20.98
N SER A 395 4.18 24.32 -22.01
CA SER A 395 2.90 23.88 -22.58
C SER A 395 3.05 23.11 -23.89
N ILE A 396 2.25 22.05 -24.06
CA ILE A 396 2.18 21.27 -25.30
C ILE A 396 1.41 22.05 -26.36
N ASP A 397 0.24 22.59 -25.97
CA ASP A 397 -0.67 23.29 -26.86
C ASP A 397 -0.30 24.76 -27.01
N ALA A 398 -0.17 25.21 -28.26
CA ALA A 398 -0.02 26.63 -28.58
C ALA A 398 -1.19 27.47 -28.02
N ASP A 399 -2.38 26.87 -27.93
CA ASP A 399 -3.58 27.52 -27.39
C ASP A 399 -3.60 27.59 -25.86
N ALA A 400 -2.78 26.80 -25.15
CA ALA A 400 -2.70 26.84 -23.69
C ALA A 400 -2.27 28.22 -23.17
N GLN A 401 -1.49 28.97 -23.95
CA GLN A 401 -1.08 30.34 -23.63
C GLN A 401 -2.27 31.25 -23.34
N TRP A 402 -3.38 31.10 -24.09
CA TRP A 402 -4.57 31.93 -23.93
C TRP A 402 -5.40 31.59 -22.69
N HIS A 403 -5.21 30.38 -22.14
CA HIS A 403 -5.88 29.94 -20.91
C HIS A 403 -5.04 30.26 -19.67
N TYR A 404 -3.71 30.16 -19.77
CA TYR A 404 -2.81 30.41 -18.64
C TYR A 404 -2.44 31.88 -18.46
N PHE A 405 -2.59 32.71 -19.48
CA PHE A 405 -2.25 34.12 -19.40
C PHE A 405 -3.39 34.98 -19.94
N ARG A 406 -3.85 35.91 -19.10
CA ARG A 406 -4.85 36.90 -19.50
C ARG A 406 -4.42 38.29 -19.10
N ARG A 407 -4.47 39.22 -20.04
CA ARG A 407 -4.27 40.64 -19.77
C ARG A 407 -5.58 41.39 -19.97
N SER A 408 -5.99 42.12 -18.95
CA SER A 408 -7.24 42.88 -18.94
C SER A 408 -6.98 44.34 -18.56
N PRO A 409 -7.33 45.31 -19.41
CA PRO A 409 -7.21 46.73 -19.06
C PRO A 409 -8.33 47.13 -18.09
N SER A 410 -8.02 48.04 -17.17
CA SER A 410 -8.98 48.63 -16.22
C SER A 410 -9.10 50.13 -16.51
N LYS A 411 -10.32 50.62 -16.68
CA LYS A 411 -10.56 52.04 -17.02
C LYS A 411 -10.39 52.95 -15.81
N ALA A 412 -10.75 52.46 -14.63
CA ALA A 412 -10.57 53.19 -13.40
C ALA A 412 -9.11 53.13 -12.92
N PRO A 413 -8.63 54.14 -12.18
CA PRO A 413 -7.29 54.16 -11.60
C PRO A 413 -7.13 53.20 -10.40
N PHE A 414 -8.11 52.34 -10.15
CA PHE A 414 -8.12 51.31 -9.12
C PHE A 414 -8.85 50.07 -9.63
N TYR A 415 -8.72 48.96 -8.91
CA TYR A 415 -9.35 47.70 -9.29
C TYR A 415 -10.84 47.72 -8.89
N GLU A 416 -11.73 47.89 -9.87
CA GLU A 416 -13.17 47.96 -9.64
C GLU A 416 -13.78 46.61 -9.26
N LEU A 417 -14.87 46.65 -8.48
CA LEU A 417 -15.63 45.45 -8.12
C LEU A 417 -16.18 44.72 -9.36
N GLU A 418 -16.55 45.44 -10.42
CA GLU A 418 -16.98 44.83 -11.69
C GLU A 418 -15.86 44.03 -12.36
N ASP A 419 -14.64 44.56 -12.33
CA ASP A 419 -13.48 43.89 -12.90
C ASP A 419 -13.09 42.67 -12.09
N ILE A 420 -13.10 42.78 -10.76
CA ILE A 420 -12.83 41.66 -9.83
C ILE A 420 -13.86 40.55 -10.04
N THR A 421 -15.15 40.89 -10.11
CA THR A 421 -16.22 39.90 -10.27
C THR A 421 -16.12 39.19 -11.63
N LYS A 422 -15.82 39.91 -12.71
CA LYS A 422 -15.57 39.30 -14.03
C LYS A 422 -14.40 38.33 -13.99
N ASP A 423 -13.27 38.74 -13.39
CA ASP A 423 -12.09 37.88 -13.33
C ASP A 423 -12.34 36.62 -12.48
N LEU A 424 -13.05 36.75 -11.36
CA LEU A 424 -13.45 35.60 -10.54
C LEU A 424 -14.39 34.66 -11.29
N VAL A 425 -15.36 35.18 -12.04
CA VAL A 425 -16.29 34.37 -12.84
C VAL A 425 -15.51 33.58 -13.90
N TYR A 426 -14.64 34.24 -14.67
CA TYR A 426 -13.82 33.55 -15.67
C TYR A 426 -12.90 32.50 -15.04
N SER A 427 -12.28 32.82 -13.91
CA SER A 427 -11.42 31.89 -13.17
C SER A 427 -12.17 30.64 -12.71
N LEU A 428 -13.43 30.79 -12.28
CA LEU A 428 -14.29 29.68 -11.88
C LEU A 428 -14.73 28.84 -13.08
N GLU A 429 -15.05 29.48 -14.21
CA GLU A 429 -15.37 28.78 -15.46
C GLU A 429 -14.19 27.95 -15.96
N ASP A 430 -12.99 28.53 -15.97
CA ASP A 430 -11.77 27.86 -16.41
C ASP A 430 -11.39 26.71 -15.47
N LYS A 431 -11.57 26.90 -14.16
CA LYS A 431 -11.41 25.82 -13.17
C LYS A 431 -12.37 24.66 -13.41
N LEU A 432 -13.63 24.94 -13.75
CA LEU A 432 -14.64 23.89 -14.01
C LEU A 432 -14.40 23.17 -15.35
N ARG A 433 -13.97 23.89 -16.39
CA ARG A 433 -13.74 23.33 -17.73
C ARG A 433 -12.42 22.59 -17.86
N PHE A 434 -11.35 23.16 -17.31
CA PHE A 434 -9.98 22.70 -17.53
C PHE A 434 -9.32 22.13 -16.26
N GLY A 435 -10.00 22.17 -15.10
CA GLY A 435 -9.46 21.66 -13.84
C GLY A 435 -8.29 22.48 -13.29
N GLN A 436 -8.14 23.73 -13.72
CA GLN A 436 -7.01 24.58 -13.36
C GLN A 436 -7.05 25.06 -11.90
N LYS A 437 -5.88 25.41 -11.36
CA LYS A 437 -5.74 26.11 -10.07
C LYS A 437 -6.29 27.55 -10.20
N MET A 438 -6.66 28.16 -9.08
CA MET A 438 -7.05 29.58 -9.08
C MET A 438 -5.87 30.46 -9.53
N PRO A 439 -6.13 31.56 -10.26
CA PRO A 439 -5.07 32.40 -10.79
C PRO A 439 -4.32 33.18 -9.72
N LEU A 440 -3.11 33.62 -10.09
CA LEU A 440 -2.30 34.59 -9.35
C LEU A 440 -2.87 36.01 -9.44
#